data_AF-A0A9L0JI42-F1
#
_entry.id   AF-A0A9L0JI42-F1
#
_cell.length_a   1.000
_cell.length_b   1.000
_cell.length_c   1.000
_cell.angle_alpha   90.00
_cell.angle_beta   90.00
_cell.angle_gamma   90.00
#
_symmetry.space_group_name_H-M   'P 1'
#
loop_
_entity.id
_entity.type
_entity.pdbx_description
1 polymer ?
#
loop_
_entity_poly.entity_id
_entity_poly.type
_entity_poly.pdbx_seq_one_letter_code
_entity_poly.pdbx_strand_id
1 'polypeptide(L)'
;MCAPDTSLSSPKQKVLFKIKLFVWLFWATLFGRTRAMGGFGAPLRRNQFILLVFFLLQIQSLGLDIDSRPTAEVCATHTISPGPKGIKGELGDVGDQGNIGKTGPIGKKGDKGEKGLPGIPGGKGKAGTVCDCGRYRKVVGQLDISVARLKTSMKFVKNVIAGIRETEEKFYYLVQEEKNYRESLTHCRIRGGMLAMPKDEAANTLIADYVAKSGFFRVFIGVNDLEREGQYVFTDNTPLQNYSNWKEGEPSDPYGHEDCVEMLSSGRWNDTECHLTMYFVCEFVKKKK
;
A
#
# COMPACT_ATOMS: atom_id res chain seq x y z
N MET A 1 23.05 -47.94 1.07
CA MET A 1 24.42 -47.46 1.36
C MET A 1 24.65 -46.20 0.54
N CYS A 2 24.77 -45.05 1.18
CA CYS A 2 25.38 -43.86 0.59
C CYS A 2 26.38 -43.33 1.63
N ALA A 3 27.66 -43.33 1.27
CA ALA A 3 28.75 -42.69 2.02
C ALA A 3 28.68 -41.16 1.86
N PRO A 4 29.31 -40.37 2.75
CA PRO A 4 29.18 -38.92 2.76
C PRO A 4 30.13 -38.27 1.75
N ASP A 5 29.60 -37.40 0.90
CA ASP A 5 30.41 -36.48 0.12
C ASP A 5 30.73 -35.24 0.96
N THR A 6 31.95 -35.24 1.49
CA THR A 6 32.65 -34.05 1.96
C THR A 6 33.30 -33.35 0.78
N SER A 7 32.63 -32.39 0.15
CA SER A 7 33.31 -31.25 -0.48
C SER A 7 32.32 -30.13 -0.90
N LEU A 8 32.87 -28.92 -0.96
CA LEU A 8 32.33 -27.70 -1.60
C LEU A 8 31.40 -26.79 -0.78
N SER A 9 32.08 -25.88 -0.07
CA SER A 9 31.77 -24.46 0.11
C SER A 9 30.55 -23.95 -0.68
N SER A 10 29.49 -23.55 0.03
CA SER A 10 28.31 -22.97 -0.61
C SER A 10 28.66 -21.67 -1.38
N PRO A 11 27.94 -21.36 -2.48
CA PRO A 11 28.09 -20.08 -3.20
C PRO A 11 27.99 -18.86 -2.26
N LYS A 12 27.21 -18.98 -1.18
CA LYS A 12 27.03 -17.95 -0.15
C LYS A 12 28.33 -17.64 0.62
N GLN A 13 29.18 -18.62 0.88
CA GLN A 13 30.45 -18.40 1.58
C GLN A 13 31.50 -17.70 0.70
N LYS A 14 31.53 -17.98 -0.61
CA LYS A 14 32.42 -17.29 -1.56
C LYS A 14 32.05 -15.81 -1.72
N VAL A 15 30.75 -15.49 -1.72
CA VAL A 15 30.24 -14.11 -1.74
C VAL A 15 30.60 -13.39 -0.44
N LEU A 16 30.38 -14.03 0.71
CA LEU A 16 30.71 -13.43 2.01
C LEU A 16 32.21 -13.18 2.19
N PHE A 17 33.07 -14.07 1.66
CA PHE A 17 34.52 -13.90 1.69
C PHE A 17 34.98 -12.74 0.80
N LYS A 18 34.40 -12.60 -0.41
CA LYS A 18 34.66 -11.46 -1.30
C LYS A 18 34.22 -10.13 -0.69
N ILE A 19 33.06 -10.09 -0.03
CA ILE A 19 32.58 -8.89 0.68
C ILE A 19 33.53 -8.52 1.83
N LYS A 20 33.94 -9.50 2.66
CA LYS A 20 34.87 -9.25 3.77
C LYS A 20 36.25 -8.77 3.30
N LEU A 21 36.77 -9.34 2.21
CA LEU A 21 38.06 -8.91 1.63
C LEU A 21 37.98 -7.49 1.07
N PHE A 22 36.86 -7.11 0.44
CA PHE A 22 36.64 -5.77 -0.10
C PHE A 22 36.46 -4.71 1.00
N VAL A 23 35.70 -5.03 2.06
CA VAL A 23 35.57 -4.14 3.23
C VAL A 23 36.92 -3.93 3.92
N TRP A 24 37.75 -4.97 3.98
CA TRP A 24 39.10 -4.87 4.54
C TRP A 24 40.04 -4.01 3.67
N LEU A 25 40.03 -4.18 2.34
CA LEU A 25 40.80 -3.35 1.42
C LEU A 25 40.34 -1.87 1.46
N PHE A 26 39.03 -1.63 1.58
CA PHE A 26 38.45 -0.29 1.71
C PHE A 26 38.87 0.40 3.02
N TRP A 27 38.85 -0.33 4.15
CA TRP A 27 39.38 0.18 5.42
C TRP A 27 40.90 0.39 5.39
N ALA A 28 41.66 -0.49 4.73
CA ALA A 28 43.10 -0.36 4.55
C ALA A 28 43.47 0.86 3.70
N THR A 29 42.63 1.26 2.74
CA THR A 29 42.85 2.44 1.89
C THR A 29 42.38 3.74 2.54
N LEU A 30 41.35 3.71 3.39
CA LEU A 30 40.90 4.88 4.16
C LEU A 30 41.78 5.20 5.37
N PHE A 31 42.40 4.20 6.01
CA PHE A 31 43.17 4.38 7.25
C PHE A 31 44.66 3.99 7.15
N GLY A 32 45.10 3.44 6.02
CA GLY A 32 46.47 2.97 5.82
C GLY A 32 47.48 4.05 5.42
N ARG A 33 47.59 5.14 6.19
CA ARG A 33 48.83 5.95 6.37
C ARG A 33 48.56 7.18 7.23
N THR A 34 48.43 7.02 8.54
CA THR A 34 48.68 8.12 9.49
C THR A 34 49.27 7.59 10.79
N ARG A 35 50.58 7.34 10.78
CA ARG A 35 51.38 7.36 12.01
C ARG A 35 51.81 8.81 12.23
N ALA A 36 50.98 9.59 12.93
CA ALA A 36 51.37 10.73 13.77
C ALA A 36 50.13 11.58 14.13
N MET A 37 49.89 11.68 15.44
CA MET A 37 49.31 12.80 16.20
C MET A 37 48.00 13.47 15.74
N GLY A 38 46.98 13.34 16.59
CA GLY A 38 46.12 14.46 17.04
C GLY A 38 45.04 14.98 16.10
N GLY A 39 43.78 14.84 16.49
CA GLY A 39 42.67 15.66 16.00
C GLY A 39 41.43 14.88 15.56
N PHE A 40 40.45 14.76 16.45
CA PHE A 40 39.07 14.40 16.08
C PHE A 40 38.42 15.64 15.42
N GLY A 41 37.95 15.47 14.18
CA GLY A 41 37.07 16.45 13.53
C GLY A 41 37.68 17.13 12.31
N ALA A 42 37.53 16.52 11.14
CA ALA A 42 37.59 17.23 9.86
C ALA A 42 36.41 16.78 8.98
N PRO A 43 35.64 17.71 8.38
CA PRO A 43 34.51 17.36 7.52
C PRO A 43 35.00 16.73 6.20
N LEU A 44 34.33 15.65 5.78
CA LEU A 44 34.56 14.96 4.51
C LEU A 44 34.44 15.97 3.34
N ARG A 45 35.52 16.14 2.56
CA ARG A 45 35.52 17.02 1.38
C ARG A 45 34.50 16.53 0.34
N ARG A 46 33.87 17.46 -0.40
CA ARG A 46 32.82 17.26 -1.43
C ARG A 46 33.04 16.09 -2.40
N ASN A 47 34.29 15.75 -2.74
CA ASN A 47 34.61 14.59 -3.59
C ASN A 47 34.44 13.22 -2.90
N GLN A 48 34.58 13.13 -1.58
CA GLN A 48 34.38 11.88 -0.83
C GLN A 48 32.90 11.56 -0.61
N PHE A 49 32.04 12.57 -0.54
CA PHE A 49 30.57 12.38 -0.53
C PHE A 49 30.07 11.81 -1.86
N ILE A 50 30.59 12.29 -2.99
CA ILE A 50 30.24 11.78 -4.32
C ILE A 50 30.61 10.30 -4.43
N LEU A 51 31.81 9.91 -4.01
CA LEU A 51 32.25 8.51 -4.02
C LEU A 51 31.39 7.62 -3.10
N LEU A 52 30.93 8.13 -1.95
CA LEU A 52 30.09 7.38 -1.02
C LEU A 52 28.65 7.21 -1.55
N VAL A 53 28.12 8.21 -2.25
CA VAL A 53 26.82 8.13 -2.94
C VAL A 53 26.88 7.17 -4.14
N PHE A 54 27.95 7.20 -4.94
CA PHE A 54 28.17 6.23 -6.01
C PHE A 54 28.30 4.81 -5.46
N PHE A 55 28.97 4.61 -4.32
CA PHE A 55 29.08 3.31 -3.67
C PHE A 55 27.73 2.77 -3.18
N LEU A 56 26.88 3.62 -2.61
CA LEU A 56 25.52 3.25 -2.19
C LEU A 56 24.59 2.93 -3.38
N LEU A 57 24.74 3.65 -4.51
CA LEU A 57 24.01 3.37 -5.75
C LEU A 57 24.42 2.04 -6.39
N GLN A 58 25.71 1.67 -6.31
CA GLN A 58 26.19 0.37 -6.80
C GLN A 58 25.69 -0.80 -5.94
N ILE A 59 25.49 -0.59 -4.62
CA ILE A 59 24.90 -1.60 -3.72
C ILE A 59 23.43 -1.86 -4.06
N GLN A 60 22.67 -0.84 -4.49
CA GLN A 60 21.28 -1.03 -4.95
C GLN A 60 21.21 -1.85 -6.26
N SER A 61 22.23 -1.79 -7.12
CA SER A 61 22.29 -2.62 -8.35
C SER A 61 22.70 -4.08 -8.11
N LEU A 62 23.19 -4.42 -6.91
CA LEU A 62 23.49 -5.79 -6.48
C LEU A 62 22.37 -6.38 -5.60
N GLY A 63 21.20 -5.74 -5.58
CA GLY A 63 19.96 -6.36 -5.12
C GLY A 63 19.65 -7.56 -6.00
N LEU A 64 19.98 -8.76 -5.49
CA LEU A 64 19.55 -10.01 -6.08
C LEU A 64 18.01 -10.03 -6.11
N ASP A 65 17.44 -9.81 -7.30
CA ASP A 65 16.12 -10.31 -7.65
C ASP A 65 16.11 -11.82 -7.43
N ILE A 66 15.51 -12.25 -6.32
CA ILE A 66 15.04 -13.62 -6.17
C ILE A 66 13.54 -13.57 -6.43
N ASP A 67 13.17 -13.46 -7.71
CA ASP A 67 11.84 -13.86 -8.18
C ASP A 67 11.76 -15.38 -8.12
N SER A 68 11.54 -15.92 -6.93
CA SER A 68 11.08 -17.29 -6.78
C SER A 68 9.58 -17.32 -7.08
N ARG A 69 9.23 -17.43 -8.37
CA ARG A 69 7.89 -17.84 -8.79
C ARG A 69 7.54 -19.17 -8.10
N PRO A 70 6.45 -19.28 -7.32
CA PRO A 70 5.75 -20.54 -7.23
C PRO A 70 5.01 -20.71 -8.56
N THR A 71 5.23 -21.82 -9.25
CA THR A 71 4.32 -22.30 -10.29
C THR A 71 2.94 -22.50 -9.67
N ALA A 72 2.11 -21.46 -9.70
CA ALA A 72 0.70 -21.57 -9.41
C ALA A 72 0.03 -22.08 -10.69
N GLU A 73 -0.25 -23.38 -10.72
CA GLU A 73 -1.26 -23.93 -11.61
C GLU A 73 -2.57 -23.17 -11.38
N VAL A 74 -3.06 -22.55 -12.43
CA VAL A 74 -4.38 -21.94 -12.50
C VAL A 74 -5.40 -23.07 -12.45
N CYS A 75 -5.95 -23.35 -11.27
CA CYS A 75 -7.16 -24.17 -11.17
C CYS A 75 -8.38 -23.27 -11.33
N ALA A 76 -8.94 -23.29 -12.55
CA ALA A 76 -10.22 -22.70 -12.88
C ALA A 76 -11.32 -23.22 -11.92
N THR A 77 -12.10 -22.29 -11.38
CA THR A 77 -13.33 -22.57 -10.65
C THR A 77 -14.38 -23.14 -11.60
N HIS A 78 -14.54 -24.47 -11.62
CA HIS A 78 -15.77 -25.09 -12.11
C HIS A 78 -16.64 -25.48 -10.92
N THR A 79 -17.67 -24.67 -10.67
CA THR A 79 -18.81 -25.03 -9.83
C THR A 79 -19.53 -26.21 -10.49
N ILE A 80 -19.52 -27.39 -9.87
CA ILE A 80 -20.29 -28.55 -10.31
C ILE A 80 -21.44 -28.74 -9.31
N SER A 81 -22.66 -28.42 -9.73
CA SER A 81 -23.91 -28.82 -9.07
C SER A 81 -24.20 -30.31 -9.36
N PRO A 82 -24.78 -31.08 -8.41
CA PRO A 82 -25.17 -32.47 -8.66
C PRO A 82 -26.27 -32.56 -9.74
N GLY A 83 -26.07 -33.41 -10.75
CA GLY A 83 -27.03 -33.64 -11.83
C GLY A 83 -28.31 -34.36 -11.36
N PRO A 84 -29.45 -34.16 -12.04
CA PRO A 84 -30.72 -34.76 -11.67
C PRO A 84 -30.71 -36.29 -11.83
N LYS A 85 -31.39 -36.98 -10.91
CA LYS A 85 -31.49 -38.45 -10.88
C LYS A 85 -32.31 -38.94 -12.09
N GLY A 86 -31.78 -39.92 -12.82
CA GLY A 86 -32.40 -40.46 -14.04
C GLY A 86 -33.79 -41.06 -13.80
N ILE A 87 -34.69 -40.84 -14.78
CA ILE A 87 -36.05 -41.38 -14.80
C ILE A 87 -36.04 -42.91 -14.97
N LYS A 88 -36.95 -43.60 -14.27
CA LYS A 88 -37.11 -45.05 -14.33
C LYS A 88 -37.86 -45.41 -15.62
N GLY A 89 -37.31 -46.34 -16.41
CA GLY A 89 -37.88 -46.76 -17.70
C GLY A 89 -39.27 -47.38 -17.56
N GLU A 90 -40.13 -47.10 -18.54
CA GLU A 90 -41.50 -47.59 -18.64
C GLU A 90 -41.55 -49.09 -18.96
N LEU A 91 -42.57 -49.77 -18.45
CA LEU A 91 -42.83 -51.19 -18.68
C LEU A 91 -43.57 -51.34 -20.02
N GLY A 92 -43.01 -52.10 -20.96
CA GLY A 92 -43.56 -52.26 -22.31
C GLY A 92 -44.92 -52.94 -22.35
N ASP A 93 -45.73 -52.54 -23.33
CA ASP A 93 -47.10 -53.01 -23.56
C ASP A 93 -47.16 -54.48 -24.00
N VAL A 94 -48.20 -55.19 -23.55
CA VAL A 94 -48.46 -56.58 -23.93
C VAL A 94 -49.31 -56.59 -25.21
N GLY A 95 -48.82 -57.28 -26.24
CA GLY A 95 -49.47 -57.36 -27.55
C GLY A 95 -50.76 -58.19 -27.59
N ASP A 96 -51.59 -57.87 -28.58
CA ASP A 96 -52.93 -58.42 -28.77
C ASP A 96 -52.93 -59.93 -29.10
N GLN A 97 -53.86 -60.68 -28.50
CA GLN A 97 -54.00 -62.12 -28.71
C GLN A 97 -55.01 -62.41 -29.86
N GLY A 98 -54.54 -63.13 -30.89
CA GLY A 98 -55.32 -63.54 -32.07
C GLY A 98 -56.33 -64.67 -31.84
N ASN A 99 -57.25 -64.82 -32.81
CA ASN A 99 -58.41 -65.72 -32.74
C ASN A 99 -58.10 -67.22 -32.96
N ILE A 100 -58.68 -68.04 -32.07
CA ILE A 100 -59.12 -69.46 -32.09
C ILE A 100 -58.46 -70.49 -33.04
N GLY A 101 -58.03 -71.60 -32.44
CA GLY A 101 -58.05 -72.96 -33.03
C GLY A 101 -58.23 -74.02 -31.95
N LYS A 102 -59.14 -74.99 -32.13
CA LYS A 102 -59.36 -76.12 -31.19
C LYS A 102 -58.37 -77.25 -31.49
N THR A 103 -57.34 -77.46 -30.67
CA THR A 103 -56.49 -78.67 -30.75
C THR A 103 -55.72 -78.97 -29.45
N GLY A 104 -55.96 -80.17 -28.88
CA GLY A 104 -55.09 -80.93 -27.97
C GLY A 104 -54.94 -80.48 -26.50
N PRO A 105 -54.97 -81.39 -25.50
CA PRO A 105 -54.50 -81.07 -24.16
C PRO A 105 -53.00 -80.77 -24.21
N ILE A 106 -52.65 -79.48 -24.11
CA ILE A 106 -51.28 -78.98 -24.04
C ILE A 106 -50.63 -79.47 -22.73
N GLY A 107 -49.44 -80.06 -22.85
CA GLY A 107 -48.63 -80.55 -21.73
C GLY A 107 -48.34 -79.46 -20.68
N LYS A 108 -48.07 -79.88 -19.44
CA LYS A 108 -47.76 -78.97 -18.32
C LYS A 108 -46.67 -77.99 -18.75
N LYS A 109 -47.00 -76.70 -18.77
CA LYS A 109 -46.08 -75.58 -19.03
C LYS A 109 -44.88 -75.72 -18.09
N GLY A 110 -43.67 -75.79 -18.64
CA GLY A 110 -42.44 -75.89 -17.85
C GLY A 110 -42.30 -74.72 -16.86
N ASP A 111 -41.71 -75.00 -15.71
CA ASP A 111 -41.52 -74.02 -14.65
C ASP A 111 -40.79 -72.78 -15.18
N LYS A 112 -41.27 -71.59 -14.77
CA LYS A 112 -40.68 -70.31 -15.14
C LYS A 112 -39.23 -70.29 -14.64
N GLY A 113 -38.27 -70.14 -15.56
CA GLY A 113 -36.85 -70.10 -15.24
C GLY A 113 -36.52 -69.13 -14.10
N GLU A 114 -35.60 -69.53 -13.22
CA GLU A 114 -35.20 -68.76 -12.05
C GLU A 114 -34.78 -67.33 -12.44
N LYS A 115 -35.24 -66.36 -11.67
CA LYS A 115 -34.92 -64.94 -11.88
C LYS A 115 -33.41 -64.76 -11.70
N GLY A 116 -32.72 -64.23 -12.72
CA GLY A 116 -31.26 -64.02 -12.67
C GLY A 116 -30.82 -63.25 -11.42
N LEU A 117 -29.67 -63.65 -10.86
CA LEU A 117 -29.10 -63.06 -9.65
C LEU A 117 -28.97 -61.53 -9.79
N PRO A 118 -29.28 -60.74 -8.74
CA PRO A 118 -29.09 -59.29 -8.76
C PRO A 118 -27.62 -58.94 -9.09
N GLY A 119 -27.44 -57.94 -9.96
CA GLY A 119 -26.11 -57.43 -10.31
C GLY A 119 -25.35 -56.94 -9.07
N ILE A 120 -24.04 -57.19 -9.05
CA ILE A 120 -23.14 -56.83 -7.94
C ILE A 120 -23.21 -55.31 -7.72
N PRO A 121 -23.41 -54.82 -6.48
CA PRO A 121 -23.42 -53.39 -6.21
C PRO A 121 -22.15 -52.71 -6.74
N GLY A 122 -22.33 -51.60 -7.48
CA GLY A 122 -21.22 -50.82 -8.00
C GLY A 122 -20.28 -50.36 -6.87
N GLY A 123 -18.97 -50.48 -7.09
CA GLY A 123 -17.96 -50.10 -6.10
C GLY A 123 -18.12 -48.65 -5.64
N LYS A 124 -17.89 -48.39 -4.35
CA LYS A 124 -17.92 -47.03 -3.80
C LYS A 124 -16.94 -46.14 -4.59
N GLY A 125 -17.41 -44.99 -5.06
CA GLY A 125 -16.56 -44.00 -5.73
C GLY A 125 -15.41 -43.54 -4.83
N LYS A 126 -14.29 -43.12 -5.44
CA LYS A 126 -13.12 -42.61 -4.70
C LYS A 126 -13.55 -41.41 -3.84
N ALA A 127 -13.09 -41.38 -2.59
CA ALA A 127 -13.33 -40.24 -1.70
C ALA A 127 -12.78 -38.95 -2.35
N GLY A 128 -13.58 -37.87 -2.32
CA GLY A 128 -13.13 -36.57 -2.81
C GLY A 128 -11.93 -36.03 -2.01
N THR A 129 -11.04 -35.29 -2.67
CA THR A 129 -9.91 -34.62 -2.02
C THR A 129 -10.38 -33.63 -0.95
N VAL A 130 -9.87 -33.76 0.27
CA VAL A 130 -10.16 -32.86 1.39
C VAL A 130 -9.66 -31.45 1.06
N CYS A 131 -10.54 -30.45 1.12
CA CYS A 131 -10.13 -29.04 1.06
C CYS A 131 -9.35 -28.67 2.34
N ASP A 132 -8.03 -28.56 2.25
CA ASP A 132 -7.17 -28.12 3.35
C ASP A 132 -7.27 -26.60 3.57
N CYS A 133 -8.36 -26.18 4.23
CA CYS A 133 -8.53 -24.82 4.74
C CYS A 133 -7.50 -24.46 5.83
N GLY A 134 -6.80 -25.45 6.41
CA GLY A 134 -5.81 -25.26 7.46
C GLY A 134 -4.53 -24.58 6.98
N ARG A 135 -4.07 -24.92 5.77
CA ARG A 135 -2.90 -24.26 5.15
C ARG A 135 -3.15 -22.77 4.87
N TYR A 136 -4.30 -22.42 4.30
CA TYR A 136 -4.64 -21.03 4.01
C TYR A 136 -4.85 -20.20 5.28
N ARG A 137 -5.45 -20.77 6.33
CA ARG A 137 -5.65 -20.09 7.62
C ARG A 137 -4.34 -19.63 8.26
N LYS A 138 -3.26 -20.42 8.14
CA LYS A 138 -1.93 -20.06 8.65
C LYS A 138 -1.33 -18.87 7.90
N VAL A 139 -1.45 -18.85 6.56
CA VAL A 139 -0.93 -17.77 5.72
C VAL A 139 -1.70 -16.47 5.96
N VAL A 140 -3.04 -16.53 6.01
CA VAL A 140 -3.88 -15.36 6.32
C VAL A 140 -3.56 -14.82 7.71
N GLY A 141 -3.43 -15.68 8.72
CA GLY A 141 -3.04 -15.25 10.07
C GLY A 141 -1.66 -14.58 10.13
N GLN A 142 -0.68 -15.08 9.37
CA GLN A 142 0.63 -14.42 9.26
C GLN A 142 0.55 -13.06 8.56
N LEU A 143 -0.29 -12.95 7.53
CA LEU A 143 -0.52 -11.68 6.84
C LEU A 143 -1.18 -10.66 7.78
N ASP A 144 -2.19 -11.06 8.56
CA ASP A 144 -2.86 -10.18 9.52
C ASP A 144 -1.90 -9.63 10.57
N ILE A 145 -1.01 -10.48 11.11
CA ILE A 145 0.05 -10.06 12.04
C ILE A 145 0.99 -9.06 11.38
N SER A 146 1.37 -9.30 10.12
CA SER A 146 2.26 -8.41 9.37
C SER A 146 1.61 -7.06 9.10
N VAL A 147 0.33 -7.06 8.71
CA VAL A 147 -0.46 -5.84 8.49
C VAL A 147 -0.64 -5.07 9.80
N ALA A 148 -0.89 -5.75 10.93
CA ALA A 148 -1.00 -5.12 12.24
C ALA A 148 0.32 -4.43 12.64
N ARG A 149 1.46 -5.11 12.44
CA ARG A 149 2.79 -4.52 12.69
C ARG A 149 3.04 -3.30 11.82
N LEU A 150 2.77 -3.40 10.51
CA LEU A 150 2.94 -2.27 9.59
C LEU A 150 2.05 -1.08 9.97
N LYS A 151 0.80 -1.32 10.38
CA LYS A 151 -0.09 -0.25 10.87
C LYS A 151 0.48 0.46 12.09
N THR A 152 1.00 -0.28 13.06
CA THR A 152 1.61 0.29 14.26
C THR A 152 2.85 1.11 13.93
N SER A 153 3.76 0.58 13.10
CA SER A 153 4.95 1.31 12.65
C SER A 153 4.59 2.57 11.89
N MET A 154 3.60 2.51 10.99
CA MET A 154 3.17 3.67 10.23
C MET A 154 2.51 4.74 11.11
N LYS A 155 1.76 4.33 12.15
CA LYS A 155 1.21 5.26 13.16
C LYS A 155 2.32 5.98 13.92
N PHE A 156 3.40 5.27 14.29
CA PHE A 156 4.56 5.88 14.93
C PHE A 156 5.24 6.91 14.02
N VAL A 157 5.54 6.54 12.77
CA VAL A 157 6.18 7.46 11.81
C VAL A 157 5.32 8.71 11.60
N LYS A 158 4.01 8.54 11.40
CA LYS A 158 3.08 9.64 11.17
C LYS A 158 3.02 10.62 12.35
N ASN A 159 2.90 10.11 13.57
CA ASN A 159 2.62 10.94 14.74
C ASN A 159 3.88 11.48 15.40
N VAL A 160 4.92 10.66 15.51
CA VAL A 160 6.13 10.98 16.28
C VAL A 160 7.20 11.62 15.41
N ILE A 161 7.42 11.09 14.21
CA ILE A 161 8.49 11.58 13.32
C ILE A 161 7.97 12.75 12.48
N ALA A 162 6.85 12.56 11.78
CA ALA A 162 6.35 13.54 10.81
C ALA A 162 5.38 14.58 11.42
N GLY A 163 4.85 14.33 12.62
CA GLY A 163 3.91 15.23 13.29
C GLY A 163 2.59 15.47 12.54
N ILE A 164 2.25 14.66 11.55
CA ILE A 164 1.10 14.90 10.66
C ILE A 164 -0.21 14.99 11.46
N ARG A 165 -1.03 16.00 11.15
CA ARG A 165 -2.40 16.12 11.68
C ARG A 165 -3.40 15.62 10.65
N GLU A 166 -4.54 15.10 11.10
CA GLU A 166 -5.55 14.57 10.21
C GLU A 166 -6.96 14.93 10.67
N THR A 167 -7.87 15.11 9.71
CA THR A 167 -9.32 15.11 9.91
C THR A 167 -9.90 13.84 9.30
N GLU A 168 -11.21 13.68 9.25
CA GLU A 168 -11.83 12.56 8.54
C GLU A 168 -11.53 12.57 7.03
N GLU A 169 -11.36 13.75 6.45
CA GLU A 169 -11.23 13.93 5.00
C GLU A 169 -9.86 14.40 4.53
N LYS A 170 -8.99 14.92 5.40
CA LYS A 170 -7.71 15.53 5.00
C LYS A 170 -6.54 15.17 5.92
N PHE A 171 -5.32 15.28 5.40
CA PHE A 171 -4.08 15.31 6.16
C PHE A 171 -3.44 16.69 6.04
N TYR A 172 -2.82 17.16 7.12
CA TYR A 172 -2.05 18.39 7.18
C TYR A 172 -0.61 18.10 7.59
N TYR A 173 0.33 18.64 6.81
CA TYR A 173 1.76 18.48 7.04
C TYR A 173 2.44 19.84 7.05
N LEU A 174 3.08 20.15 8.17
CA LEU A 174 3.85 21.36 8.37
C LEU A 174 5.26 21.13 7.83
N VAL A 175 5.63 21.91 6.81
CA VAL A 175 6.94 21.83 6.19
C VAL A 175 7.88 22.78 6.90
N GLN A 176 8.91 22.21 7.53
CA GLN A 176 9.94 22.95 8.26
C GLN A 176 11.10 23.36 7.33
N GLU A 177 10.76 23.90 6.16
CA GLU A 177 11.70 24.50 5.22
C GLU A 177 11.18 25.89 4.84
N GLU A 178 11.99 26.93 4.99
CA GLU A 178 11.61 28.28 4.59
C GLU A 178 11.60 28.40 3.06
N LYS A 179 10.48 28.87 2.52
CA LYS A 179 10.28 29.08 1.07
C LYS A 179 9.39 30.29 0.85
N ASN A 180 9.51 30.92 -0.33
CA ASN A 180 8.54 31.92 -0.74
C ASN A 180 7.20 31.27 -1.11
N TYR A 181 6.16 32.07 -1.33
CA TYR A 181 4.82 31.56 -1.57
C TYR A 181 4.75 30.63 -2.80
N ARG A 182 5.38 31.03 -3.91
CA ARG A 182 5.40 30.28 -5.17
C ARG A 182 6.10 28.92 -5.03
N GLU A 183 7.22 28.90 -4.32
CA GLU A 183 7.94 27.67 -4.01
C GLU A 183 7.15 26.76 -3.08
N SER A 184 6.45 27.33 -2.09
CA SER A 184 5.58 26.61 -1.16
C SER A 184 4.40 25.93 -1.88
N LEU A 185 3.74 26.65 -2.80
CA LEU A 185 2.71 26.09 -3.69
C LEU A 185 3.24 24.88 -4.46
N THR A 186 4.40 25.05 -5.12
CA THR A 186 5.03 23.99 -5.92
C THR A 186 5.38 22.80 -5.05
N HIS A 187 5.91 23.04 -3.85
CA HIS A 187 6.32 22.01 -2.91
C HIS A 187 5.18 21.10 -2.45
N CYS A 188 4.00 21.67 -2.18
CA CYS A 188 2.81 20.88 -1.86
C CYS A 188 2.28 20.15 -3.10
N ARG A 189 2.23 20.81 -4.25
CA ARG A 189 1.73 20.25 -5.52
C ARG A 189 2.50 19.02 -5.98
N ILE A 190 3.84 19.05 -5.96
CA ILE A 190 4.66 17.89 -6.39
C ILE A 190 4.48 16.66 -5.49
N ARG A 191 3.95 16.84 -4.28
CA ARG A 191 3.62 15.75 -3.34
C ARG A 191 2.18 15.26 -3.47
N GLY A 192 1.42 15.80 -4.43
CA GLY A 192 0.00 15.48 -4.62
C GLY A 192 -0.92 16.17 -3.60
N GLY A 193 -0.48 17.29 -3.03
CA GLY A 193 -1.26 18.14 -2.13
C GLY A 193 -1.32 19.58 -2.59
N MET A 194 -1.80 20.46 -1.72
CA MET A 194 -1.92 21.91 -1.96
C MET A 194 -1.50 22.66 -0.70
N LEU A 195 -1.28 23.97 -0.76
CA LEU A 195 -1.17 24.75 0.48
C LEU A 195 -2.49 24.63 1.26
N ALA A 196 -2.41 24.62 2.58
CA ALA A 196 -3.57 24.36 3.43
C ALA A 196 -4.64 25.44 3.26
N MET A 197 -5.88 25.02 3.01
CA MET A 197 -7.02 25.90 2.74
C MET A 197 -8.00 25.80 3.91
N PRO A 198 -7.86 26.63 4.95
CA PRO A 198 -8.77 26.66 6.09
C PRO A 198 -10.14 27.22 5.68
N LYS A 199 -11.01 26.37 5.14
CA LYS A 199 -12.36 26.74 4.67
C LYS A 199 -13.43 26.78 5.77
N ASP A 200 -13.08 26.33 6.96
CA ASP A 200 -13.96 26.30 8.13
C ASP A 200 -13.14 26.49 9.42
N GLU A 201 -13.85 26.78 10.51
CA GLU A 201 -13.26 27.05 11.83
C GLU A 201 -12.52 25.84 12.40
N ALA A 202 -13.00 24.62 12.13
CA ALA A 202 -12.39 23.40 12.64
C ALA A 202 -11.02 23.14 11.99
N ALA A 203 -10.92 23.31 10.67
CA ALA A 203 -9.68 23.23 9.91
C ALA A 203 -8.71 24.34 10.34
N ASN A 204 -9.20 25.57 10.47
CA ASN A 204 -8.39 26.70 10.90
C ASN A 204 -7.78 26.47 12.28
N THR A 205 -8.59 26.08 13.26
CA THR A 205 -8.16 25.82 14.63
C THR A 205 -7.16 24.67 14.69
N LEU A 206 -7.39 23.59 13.92
CA LEU A 206 -6.46 22.47 13.84
C LEU A 206 -5.09 22.88 13.29
N ILE A 207 -5.07 23.70 12.24
CA ILE A 207 -3.82 24.20 11.64
C ILE A 207 -3.12 25.15 12.63
N ALA A 208 -3.85 26.09 13.23
CA ALA A 208 -3.31 27.03 14.22
C ALA A 208 -2.68 26.30 15.41
N ASP A 209 -3.38 25.32 15.98
CA ASP A 209 -2.88 24.44 17.04
C ASP A 209 -1.61 23.71 16.62
N TYR A 210 -1.55 23.24 15.38
CA TYR A 210 -0.39 22.54 14.86
C TYR A 210 0.82 23.46 14.74
N VAL A 211 0.62 24.69 14.23
CA VAL A 211 1.65 25.72 14.13
C VAL A 211 2.17 26.11 15.52
N ALA A 212 1.26 26.41 16.45
CA ALA A 212 1.60 26.81 17.81
C ALA A 212 2.33 25.72 18.59
N LYS A 213 1.83 24.47 18.56
CA LYS A 213 2.47 23.32 19.23
C LYS A 213 3.83 22.96 18.65
N SER A 214 4.10 23.36 17.40
CA SER A 214 5.39 23.17 16.75
C SER A 214 6.36 24.33 17.00
N GLY A 215 5.95 25.36 17.74
CA GLY A 215 6.79 26.50 18.13
C GLY A 215 6.99 27.55 17.03
N PHE A 216 6.17 27.53 15.97
CA PHE A 216 6.25 28.53 14.90
C PHE A 216 5.28 29.67 15.15
N PHE A 217 5.68 30.88 14.79
CA PHE A 217 4.87 32.09 14.95
C PHE A 217 3.92 32.36 13.79
N ARG A 218 4.33 31.99 12.57
CA ARG A 218 3.58 32.22 11.34
C ARG A 218 3.94 31.20 10.26
N VAL A 219 3.00 30.94 9.36
CA VAL A 219 3.17 30.03 8.21
C VAL A 219 2.36 30.51 7.01
N PHE A 220 2.80 30.19 5.79
CA PHE A 220 1.94 30.38 4.62
C PHE A 220 0.78 29.40 4.59
N ILE A 221 -0.38 29.92 4.18
CA ILE A 221 -1.59 29.15 3.88
C ILE A 221 -2.04 29.39 2.45
N GLY A 222 -2.94 28.53 1.96
CA GLY A 222 -3.39 28.52 0.59
C GLY A 222 -4.49 29.54 0.30
N VAL A 223 -4.27 30.81 0.67
CA VAL A 223 -5.14 31.95 0.36
C VAL A 223 -4.28 33.05 -0.27
N ASN A 224 -4.80 33.73 -1.30
CA ASN A 224 -4.12 34.78 -2.07
C ASN A 224 -5.14 35.58 -2.89
N ASP A 225 -4.78 36.78 -3.34
CA ASP A 225 -5.53 37.61 -4.29
C ASP A 225 -4.67 38.04 -5.48
N LEU A 226 -3.62 37.27 -5.78
CA LEU A 226 -2.67 37.41 -6.90
C LEU A 226 -3.30 37.72 -8.27
N GLU A 227 -4.53 37.27 -8.52
CA GLU A 227 -5.21 37.52 -9.80
C GLU A 227 -5.97 38.84 -9.83
N ARG A 228 -6.55 39.25 -8.69
CA ARG A 228 -7.44 40.41 -8.58
C ARG A 228 -7.39 40.96 -7.15
N GLU A 229 -6.79 42.14 -7.02
CA GLU A 229 -6.67 42.88 -5.76
C GLU A 229 -8.00 42.93 -4.97
N GLY A 230 -7.93 42.57 -3.70
CA GLY A 230 -9.08 42.51 -2.78
C GLY A 230 -10.05 41.34 -3.02
N GLN A 231 -9.80 40.46 -4.00
CA GLN A 231 -10.59 39.25 -4.25
C GLN A 231 -9.82 38.00 -3.89
N TYR A 232 -9.79 37.69 -2.60
CA TYR A 232 -9.11 36.51 -2.08
C TYR A 232 -9.73 35.20 -2.56
N VAL A 233 -8.88 34.31 -3.03
CA VAL A 233 -9.18 32.96 -3.48
C VAL A 233 -8.29 31.95 -2.78
N PHE A 234 -8.83 30.74 -2.62
CA PHE A 234 -8.04 29.59 -2.21
C PHE A 234 -7.20 29.05 -3.37
N THR A 235 -6.15 28.28 -3.07
CA THR A 235 -5.26 27.73 -4.11
C THR A 235 -5.88 26.72 -5.06
N ASP A 236 -7.11 26.28 -4.79
CA ASP A 236 -7.96 25.48 -5.68
C ASP A 236 -8.94 26.33 -6.51
N ASN A 237 -8.71 27.65 -6.54
CA ASN A 237 -9.50 28.66 -7.25
C ASN A 237 -10.93 28.80 -6.71
N THR A 238 -11.24 28.23 -5.55
CA THR A 238 -12.50 28.53 -4.89
C THR A 238 -12.42 29.92 -4.24
N PRO A 239 -13.41 30.80 -4.45
CA PRO A 239 -13.39 32.12 -3.83
C PRO A 239 -13.50 32.00 -2.32
N LEU A 240 -12.94 32.97 -1.60
CA LEU A 240 -13.19 33.11 -0.17
C LEU A 240 -14.69 33.40 0.01
N GLN A 241 -15.39 32.48 0.67
CA GLN A 241 -16.83 32.59 0.92
C GLN A 241 -17.08 33.19 2.31
N ASN A 242 -17.93 32.53 3.10
CA ASN A 242 -18.42 33.06 4.37
C ASN A 242 -17.43 32.93 5.53
N TYR A 243 -16.37 32.14 5.38
CA TYR A 243 -15.37 31.94 6.42
C TYR A 243 -14.08 32.66 6.08
N SER A 244 -13.66 33.52 6.99
CA SER A 244 -12.32 34.10 7.03
C SER A 244 -11.91 34.28 8.48
N ASN A 245 -10.62 34.27 8.76
CA ASN A 245 -10.12 34.48 10.12
C ASN A 245 -9.07 35.60 10.17
N TRP A 246 -9.32 36.67 9.42
CA TRP A 246 -8.50 37.87 9.42
C TRP A 246 -8.25 38.40 10.83
N LYS A 247 -7.02 38.86 11.07
CA LYS A 247 -6.69 39.67 12.23
C LYS A 247 -7.44 41.00 12.15
N GLU A 248 -7.72 41.61 13.29
CA GLU A 248 -8.37 42.93 13.32
C GLU A 248 -7.54 43.94 12.53
N GLY A 249 -8.18 44.61 11.56
CA GLY A 249 -7.53 45.54 10.64
C GLY A 249 -7.09 44.94 9.30
N GLU A 250 -7.11 43.61 9.14
CA GLU A 250 -6.68 42.92 7.91
C GLU A 250 -7.89 42.46 7.05
N PRO A 251 -7.70 42.27 5.73
CA PRO A 251 -6.51 42.60 4.94
C PRO A 251 -6.33 44.12 4.80
N SER A 252 -5.12 44.62 4.99
CA SER A 252 -4.83 46.07 5.03
C SER A 252 -4.05 46.59 3.81
N ASP A 253 -3.45 45.69 3.03
CA ASP A 253 -2.61 45.93 1.85
C ASP A 253 -1.89 47.29 1.89
N PRO A 254 -0.95 47.47 2.83
CA PRO A 254 -0.42 48.78 3.16
C PRO A 254 0.37 49.46 2.02
N TYR A 255 0.62 48.77 0.90
CA TYR A 255 1.35 49.33 -0.26
C TYR A 255 0.96 48.75 -1.64
N GLY A 256 -0.08 47.92 -1.79
CA GLY A 256 -0.43 47.32 -3.10
C GLY A 256 0.34 46.06 -3.47
N HIS A 257 0.94 45.37 -2.49
CA HIS A 257 1.96 44.33 -2.72
C HIS A 257 1.82 43.09 -1.83
N GLU A 258 0.77 43.01 -1.00
CA GLU A 258 0.59 41.93 -0.02
C GLU A 258 -0.36 40.82 -0.51
N ASP A 259 -0.13 40.28 -1.71
CA ASP A 259 -1.08 39.39 -2.38
C ASP A 259 -1.19 37.95 -1.79
N CYS A 260 -0.44 37.64 -0.74
CA CYS A 260 -0.31 36.30 -0.15
C CYS A 260 -0.71 36.28 1.31
N VAL A 261 -1.19 35.14 1.82
CA VAL A 261 -1.70 35.09 3.20
C VAL A 261 -0.85 34.19 4.11
N GLU A 262 -0.48 34.74 5.26
CA GLU A 262 0.09 34.01 6.39
C GLU A 262 -0.95 33.75 7.49
N MET A 263 -0.83 32.61 8.17
CA MET A 263 -1.54 32.30 9.40
C MET A 263 -0.58 32.42 10.58
N LEU A 264 -0.96 33.22 11.58
CA LEU A 264 -0.25 33.35 12.85
C LEU A 264 -0.53 32.14 13.76
N SER A 265 0.30 31.94 14.79
CA SER A 265 0.10 30.90 15.80
C SER A 265 -1.20 31.05 16.61
N SER A 266 -1.80 32.24 16.60
CA SER A 266 -3.14 32.51 17.14
C SER A 266 -4.28 32.01 16.24
N GLY A 267 -3.95 31.57 15.03
CA GLY A 267 -4.88 31.19 13.97
C GLY A 267 -5.39 32.37 13.14
N ARG A 268 -5.06 33.61 13.50
CA ARG A 268 -5.45 34.81 12.75
C ARG A 268 -4.64 34.95 11.46
N TRP A 269 -5.25 35.52 10.44
CA TRP A 269 -4.65 35.70 9.12
C TRP A 269 -4.15 37.13 8.91
N ASN A 270 -3.08 37.26 8.15
CA ASN A 270 -2.48 38.51 7.70
C ASN A 270 -2.14 38.34 6.22
N ASP A 271 -2.50 39.32 5.41
CA ASP A 271 -1.93 39.53 4.09
C ASP A 271 -0.44 39.87 4.22
N THR A 272 0.38 39.45 3.27
CA THR A 272 1.83 39.63 3.33
C THR A 272 2.47 39.52 1.96
N GLU A 273 3.66 40.10 1.83
CA GLU A 273 4.47 40.05 0.62
C GLU A 273 4.83 38.59 0.24
N CYS A 274 4.44 38.18 -0.97
CA CYS A 274 4.63 36.81 -1.47
C CYS A 274 6.09 36.34 -1.57
N HIS A 275 7.05 37.27 -1.63
CA HIS A 275 8.47 36.96 -1.75
C HIS A 275 9.14 36.65 -0.41
N LEU A 276 8.49 36.95 0.72
CA LEU A 276 8.99 36.58 2.04
C LEU A 276 9.11 35.06 2.14
N THR A 277 10.16 34.60 2.83
CA THR A 277 10.38 33.18 3.06
C THR A 277 9.92 32.80 4.46
N MET A 278 9.07 31.79 4.56
CA MET A 278 8.64 31.24 5.84
C MET A 278 8.24 29.76 5.69
N TYR A 279 7.94 29.13 6.81
CA TYR A 279 7.37 27.78 6.84
C TYR A 279 5.95 27.77 6.29
N PHE A 280 5.44 26.60 5.92
CA PHE A 280 4.13 26.49 5.29
C PHE A 280 3.46 25.15 5.58
N VAL A 281 2.14 25.12 5.48
CA VAL A 281 1.36 23.91 5.74
C VAL A 281 0.79 23.41 4.42
N CYS A 282 1.05 22.14 4.10
CA CYS A 282 0.40 21.44 3.00
C CYS A 282 -0.84 20.70 3.50
N GLU A 283 -1.90 20.66 2.68
CA GLU A 283 -3.04 19.77 2.84
C GLU A 283 -3.10 18.69 1.75
N PHE A 284 -3.62 17.52 2.13
CA PHE A 284 -3.81 16.37 1.24
C PHE A 284 -5.19 15.77 1.45
N VAL A 285 -5.95 15.57 0.38
CA VAL A 285 -7.29 14.96 0.44
C VAL A 285 -7.19 13.44 0.61
N LYS A 286 -7.93 12.87 1.55
CA LYS A 286 -8.07 11.43 1.74
C LYS A 286 -8.95 10.87 0.63
N LYS A 287 -8.45 9.89 -0.12
CA LYS A 287 -9.28 9.14 -1.08
C LYS A 287 -10.35 8.36 -0.30
N LYS A 288 -11.63 8.68 -0.52
CA LYS A 288 -12.74 7.86 -0.03
C LYS A 288 -12.63 6.48 -0.69
N LYS A 289 -12.62 5.43 0.14
CA LYS A 289 -12.61 4.03 -0.30
C LYS A 289 -14.01 3.57 -0.67
#